data_AF-A0A3D3MJE3-F1
#
_entry.id   AF-A0A3D3MJE3-F1
#
_cell.length_a   1.000
_cell.length_b   1.000
_cell.length_c   1.000
_cell.angle_alpha   90.00
_cell.angle_beta   90.00
_cell.angle_gamma   90.00
#
_symmetry.space_group_name_H-M   'P 1'
#
loop_
_entity.id
_entity.type
_entity.pdbx_description
1 polymer ?
#
loop_
_entity_poly.entity_id
_entity_poly.type
_entity_poly.pdbx_seq_one_letter_code
_entity_poly.pdbx_strand_id
1 'polypeptide(L)'
;MKQRIAYSSYKEEHLYVKLHQTITKYKNKLVKKLIFIFVLLGLLSCSDYIDQPKNLVDEDVMAEIIADLAINDQAVFTYQDKNLEAGTRFVLNSHHVKPNDFAESFKYYVIKEKMEGITTHAQEILLKKDPKAEQYIKEKAKQNGVVPPMVR
;
A
#
# COMPACT_ATOMS: atom_id res chain seq x y z
N MET A 1 9.79 -29.33 69.85
CA MET A 1 9.28 -29.74 68.51
C MET A 1 8.63 -28.58 67.73
N LYS A 2 7.72 -27.78 68.33
CA LYS A 2 6.99 -26.68 67.65
C LYS A 2 7.86 -25.58 67.00
N GLN A 3 8.95 -25.15 67.64
CA GLN A 3 9.84 -24.10 67.09
C GLN A 3 10.55 -24.51 65.80
N ARG A 4 10.89 -25.81 65.64
CA ARG A 4 11.52 -26.32 64.41
C ARG A 4 10.54 -26.31 63.23
N ILE A 5 9.27 -26.58 63.49
CA ILE A 5 8.21 -26.58 62.46
C ILE A 5 7.94 -25.16 61.97
N ALA A 6 7.84 -24.19 62.90
CA ALA A 6 7.67 -22.78 62.55
C ALA A 6 8.85 -22.20 61.75
N TYR A 7 10.09 -22.57 62.12
CA TYR A 7 11.29 -22.13 61.39
C TYR A 7 11.38 -22.73 59.98
N SER A 8 11.00 -24.01 59.81
CA SER A 8 10.96 -24.65 58.49
C SER A 8 9.92 -24.00 57.57
N SER A 9 8.72 -23.71 58.10
CA SER A 9 7.66 -23.03 57.35
C SER A 9 8.06 -21.62 56.92
N TYR A 10 8.69 -20.85 57.82
CA TYR A 10 9.17 -19.50 57.53
C TYR A 10 10.24 -19.48 56.43
N LYS A 11 11.15 -20.46 56.44
CA LYS A 11 12.21 -20.57 55.43
C LYS A 11 11.65 -20.94 54.05
N GLU A 12 10.67 -21.84 54.00
CA GLU A 12 9.95 -22.20 52.78
C GLU A 12 9.24 -20.96 52.20
N GLU A 13 8.42 -20.26 52.99
CA GLU A 13 7.70 -19.05 52.54
C GLU A 13 8.65 -17.97 52.02
N HIS A 14 9.76 -17.71 52.73
CA HIS A 14 10.75 -16.73 52.30
C HIS A 14 11.46 -17.15 50.99
N LEU A 15 11.67 -18.46 50.77
CA LEU A 15 12.24 -18.99 49.53
C LEU A 15 11.25 -18.84 48.35
N TYR A 16 9.96 -19.13 48.57
CA TYR A 16 8.91 -18.95 47.57
C TYR A 16 8.77 -17.48 47.14
N VAL A 17 8.76 -16.54 48.09
CA VAL A 17 8.69 -15.10 47.79
C VAL A 17 9.89 -14.65 46.97
N LYS A 18 11.10 -15.09 47.33
CA LYS A 18 12.34 -14.74 46.63
C LYS A 18 12.38 -15.32 45.20
N LEU A 19 11.89 -16.55 45.02
CA LEU A 19 11.75 -17.19 43.71
C LEU A 19 10.75 -16.42 42.82
N HIS A 20 9.58 -16.07 43.35
CA HIS A 20 8.53 -15.36 42.62
C HIS A 20 8.99 -13.96 42.17
N GLN A 21 9.69 -13.23 43.04
CA GLN A 21 10.28 -11.94 42.70
C GLN A 21 11.34 -12.05 41.59
N THR A 22 12.16 -13.11 41.63
CA THR A 22 13.21 -13.35 40.63
C THR A 22 12.62 -13.69 39.26
N ILE A 23 11.60 -14.55 39.22
CA ILE A 23 10.84 -14.90 38.00
C ILE A 23 10.18 -13.65 37.40
N THR A 24 9.53 -12.85 38.23
CA THR A 24 8.84 -11.62 37.79
C THR A 24 9.84 -10.59 37.22
N LYS A 25 10.99 -10.41 37.87
CA LYS A 25 12.07 -9.54 37.40
C LYS A 25 12.66 -10.01 36.06
N TYR A 26 12.87 -11.32 35.89
CA TYR A 26 13.37 -11.89 34.64
C TYR A 26 12.35 -11.74 33.51
N LYS A 27 11.07 -12.02 33.77
CA LYS A 27 9.96 -11.82 32.82
C LYS A 27 9.86 -10.36 32.35
N ASN A 28 9.94 -9.40 33.27
CA ASN A 28 9.91 -7.97 32.92
C ASN A 28 11.13 -7.54 32.09
N LYS A 29 12.32 -8.10 32.36
CA LYS A 29 13.52 -7.85 31.55
C LYS A 29 13.37 -8.41 30.12
N LEU A 30 12.71 -9.56 29.98
CA LEU A 30 12.46 -10.21 28.69
C LEU A 30 11.42 -9.45 27.86
N VAL A 31 10.31 -9.03 28.46
CA VAL A 31 9.28 -8.19 27.82
C VAL A 31 9.86 -6.85 27.36
N LYS A 32 10.67 -6.18 28.20
CA LYS A 32 11.34 -4.93 27.83
C LYS A 32 12.28 -5.09 26.63
N LYS A 33 13.00 -6.22 26.53
CA LYS A 33 13.86 -6.53 25.38
C LYS A 33 13.05 -6.79 24.11
N LEU A 34 11.93 -7.51 24.21
CA LEU A 34 11.05 -7.79 23.07
C LEU A 34 10.41 -6.50 22.51
N ILE A 35 9.92 -5.63 23.39
CA ILE A 35 9.38 -4.32 22.98
C ILE A 35 10.47 -3.50 22.27
N PHE A 36 11.70 -3.48 22.80
CA PHE A 36 12.81 -2.76 22.19
C PHE A 36 13.13 -3.29 20.78
N ILE A 37 13.16 -4.61 20.59
CA ILE A 37 13.38 -5.22 19.26
C ILE A 37 12.25 -4.83 18.30
N PHE A 38 11.00 -4.87 18.76
CA PHE A 38 9.84 -4.53 17.92
C PHE A 38 9.85 -3.05 17.50
N VAL A 39 10.24 -2.14 18.39
CA VAL A 39 10.44 -0.72 18.08
C VAL A 39 11.58 -0.54 17.06
N LEU A 40 12.69 -1.25 17.23
CA LEU A 40 13.83 -1.18 16.30
C LEU A 40 13.45 -1.68 14.89
N LEU A 41 12.66 -2.76 14.80
CA LEU A 41 12.15 -3.29 13.54
C LEU A 41 11.15 -2.34 12.88
N GLY A 42 10.31 -1.65 13.67
CA GLY A 42 9.39 -0.63 13.16
C GLY A 42 10.10 0.55 12.49
N LEU A 43 11.29 0.93 12.98
CA LEU A 43 12.10 2.01 12.39
C LEU A 43 12.73 1.61 11.04
N LEU A 44 12.94 0.31 10.79
CA LEU A 44 13.52 -0.19 9.54
C LEU A 44 12.48 -0.42 8.43
N SER A 45 11.19 -0.25 8.71
CA SER A 45 10.11 -0.48 7.72
C SER A 45 9.93 0.68 6.74
N CYS A 46 10.63 1.82 6.93
CA CYS A 46 10.50 3.01 6.09
C CYS A 46 11.77 3.19 5.25
N SER A 47 12.00 2.27 4.30
CA SER A 47 12.98 2.48 3.25
C SER A 47 12.29 2.30 1.91
N ASP A 48 12.15 3.41 1.17
CA ASP A 48 11.74 3.37 -0.23
C ASP A 48 12.79 2.59 -1.02
N TYR A 49 12.50 1.32 -1.31
CA TYR A 49 13.43 0.39 -1.94
C TYR A 49 13.53 0.55 -3.47
N ILE A 50 12.84 1.54 -4.05
CA ILE A 50 12.82 1.75 -5.49
C ILE A 50 13.57 3.03 -5.90
N ASP A 51 14.56 2.84 -6.76
CA ASP A 51 15.25 3.94 -7.43
C ASP A 51 14.29 4.65 -8.40
N GLN A 52 14.42 5.97 -8.45
CA GLN A 52 13.68 6.76 -9.43
C GLN A 52 14.16 6.42 -10.85
N PRO A 53 13.25 6.11 -11.79
CA PRO A 53 13.63 5.83 -13.17
C PRO A 53 14.22 7.08 -13.83
N LYS A 54 15.18 6.87 -14.75
CA LYS A 54 15.92 7.97 -15.40
C LYS A 54 15.02 8.89 -16.24
N ASN A 55 14.00 8.31 -16.86
CA ASN A 55 13.00 9.03 -17.65
C ASN A 55 11.64 8.89 -16.95
N LEU A 56 11.54 9.43 -15.74
CA LEU A 56 10.27 9.44 -15.01
C LEU A 56 9.27 10.29 -15.79
N VAL A 57 8.15 9.68 -16.19
CA VAL A 57 7.01 10.36 -16.80
C VAL A 57 6.37 11.25 -15.75
N ASP A 58 6.21 12.54 -16.02
CA ASP A 58 5.55 13.48 -15.11
C ASP A 58 4.14 13.01 -14.71
N GLU A 59 3.73 13.31 -13.48
CA GLU A 59 2.45 12.87 -12.91
C GLU A 59 1.24 13.36 -13.74
N ASP A 60 1.30 14.58 -14.26
CA ASP A 60 0.26 15.15 -15.13
C ASP A 60 0.17 14.42 -16.48
N VAL A 61 1.32 14.13 -17.10
CA VAL A 61 1.40 13.37 -18.36
C VAL A 61 0.91 11.94 -18.15
N MET A 62 1.24 11.33 -17.01
CA MET A 62 0.72 10.02 -16.62
C MET A 62 -0.80 10.04 -16.48
N ALA A 63 -1.37 11.08 -15.87
CA ALA A 63 -2.82 11.25 -15.75
C ALA A 63 -3.50 11.42 -17.12
N GLU A 64 -2.91 12.19 -18.04
CA GLU A 64 -3.41 12.34 -19.41
C GLU A 64 -3.36 11.02 -20.19
N ILE A 65 -2.26 10.27 -20.09
CA ILE A 65 -2.11 8.94 -20.70
C ILE A 65 -3.20 8.00 -20.17
N ILE A 66 -3.42 7.95 -18.85
CA ILE A 66 -4.45 7.09 -18.24
C ILE A 66 -5.85 7.47 -18.74
N ALA A 67 -6.15 8.77 -18.81
CA ALA A 67 -7.44 9.24 -19.33
C ALA A 67 -7.64 8.83 -20.80
N ASP A 68 -6.61 9.00 -21.64
CA ASP A 68 -6.68 8.66 -23.07
C ASP A 68 -6.72 7.14 -23.30
N LEU A 69 -6.02 6.35 -22.49
CA LEU A 69 -6.14 4.89 -22.49
C LEU A 69 -7.55 4.45 -22.10
N ALA A 70 -8.18 5.09 -21.11
CA ALA A 70 -9.55 4.78 -20.70
C ALA A 70 -10.58 5.12 -21.79
N ILE A 71 -10.35 6.17 -22.59
CA ILE A 71 -11.17 6.48 -23.77
C ILE A 71 -10.94 5.45 -24.88
N ASN A 72 -9.68 5.09 -25.13
CA ASN A 72 -9.34 4.10 -26.15
C ASN A 72 -9.88 2.71 -25.82
N ASP A 73 -9.85 2.29 -24.55
CA ASP A 73 -10.41 1.02 -24.10
C ASP A 73 -11.94 0.97 -24.35
N GLN A 74 -12.65 2.06 -24.07
CA GLN A 74 -14.07 2.21 -24.41
C GLN A 74 -14.33 2.18 -25.93
N ALA A 75 -13.43 2.76 -26.73
CA ALA A 75 -13.53 2.71 -28.19
C ALA A 75 -13.28 1.29 -28.74
N VAL A 76 -12.39 0.51 -28.15
CA VAL A 76 -12.16 -0.90 -28.53
C VAL A 76 -13.37 -1.77 -28.17
N PHE A 77 -13.99 -1.58 -27.01
CA PHE A 77 -15.25 -2.27 -26.67
C PHE A 77 -16.39 -1.96 -27.64
N THR A 78 -16.39 -0.75 -28.21
CA THR A 78 -17.36 -0.31 -29.22
C THR A 78 -17.01 -0.81 -30.63
N TYR A 79 -15.72 -1.00 -30.93
CA TYR A 79 -15.19 -1.44 -32.22
C TYR A 79 -14.30 -2.67 -32.03
N GLN A 80 -14.94 -3.84 -31.91
CA GLN A 80 -14.33 -5.14 -31.54
C GLN A 80 -13.20 -5.65 -32.47
N ASP A 81 -12.98 -5.02 -33.62
CA ASP A 81 -12.06 -5.48 -34.67
C ASP A 81 -10.71 -4.73 -34.68
N LYS A 82 -10.38 -4.00 -33.60
CA LYS A 82 -9.17 -3.17 -33.52
C LYS A 82 -8.11 -3.77 -32.59
N ASN A 83 -6.87 -3.75 -33.07
CA ASN A 83 -5.70 -4.28 -32.40
C ASN A 83 -5.37 -3.44 -31.14
N LEU A 84 -5.64 -3.98 -29.95
CA LEU A 84 -5.44 -3.33 -28.64
C LEU A 84 -4.03 -2.76 -28.46
N GLU A 85 -3.03 -3.48 -28.97
CA GLU A 85 -1.63 -3.07 -28.89
C GLU A 85 -1.36 -1.79 -29.69
N ALA A 86 -2.09 -1.56 -30.79
CA ALA A 86 -1.95 -0.36 -31.61
C ALA A 86 -2.56 0.87 -30.91
N GLY A 87 -3.67 0.70 -30.19
CA GLY A 87 -4.31 1.79 -29.45
C GLY A 87 -3.43 2.28 -28.29
N THR A 88 -2.90 1.35 -27.49
CA THR A 88 -1.96 1.70 -26.42
C THR A 88 -0.69 2.35 -26.96
N ARG A 89 -0.11 1.82 -28.05
CA ARG A 89 1.07 2.45 -28.70
C ARG A 89 0.75 3.85 -29.22
N PHE A 90 -0.42 4.06 -29.81
CA PHE A 90 -0.82 5.36 -30.33
C PHE A 90 -0.91 6.40 -29.21
N VAL A 91 -1.57 6.07 -28.10
CA VAL A 91 -1.69 6.96 -26.94
C VAL A 91 -0.30 7.29 -26.36
N LEU A 92 0.55 6.30 -26.15
CA LEU A 92 1.90 6.56 -25.62
C LEU A 92 2.73 7.44 -26.57
N ASN A 93 2.64 7.19 -27.87
CA ASN A 93 3.32 8.00 -28.88
C ASN A 93 2.80 9.44 -28.95
N SER A 94 1.50 9.68 -28.80
CA SER A 94 0.95 11.05 -28.81
C SER A 94 1.44 11.89 -27.64
N HIS A 95 1.79 11.21 -26.54
CA HIS A 95 2.38 11.82 -25.35
C HIS A 95 3.92 11.82 -25.36
N HIS A 96 4.55 11.38 -26.45
CA HIS A 96 6.02 11.26 -26.59
C HIS A 96 6.66 10.35 -25.53
N VAL A 97 5.91 9.41 -24.97
CA VAL A 97 6.37 8.49 -23.93
C VAL A 97 6.68 7.13 -24.53
N LYS A 98 7.85 6.57 -24.21
CA LYS A 98 8.19 5.20 -24.61
C LYS A 98 7.48 4.20 -23.70
N PRO A 99 7.11 3.01 -24.21
CA PRO A 99 6.44 1.98 -23.40
C PRO A 99 7.20 1.59 -22.12
N ASN A 100 8.53 1.50 -22.19
CA ASN A 100 9.35 1.17 -21.01
C ASN A 100 9.35 2.29 -19.97
N ASP A 101 9.46 3.55 -20.41
CA ASP A 101 9.45 4.71 -19.52
C ASP A 101 8.09 4.82 -18.79
N PHE A 102 6.99 4.53 -19.49
CA PHE A 102 5.66 4.42 -18.89
C PHE A 102 5.60 3.30 -17.83
N ALA A 103 6.04 2.09 -18.17
CA ALA A 103 5.96 0.94 -17.26
C ALA A 103 6.81 1.13 -16.00
N GLU A 104 8.02 1.68 -16.14
CA GLU A 104 8.90 1.99 -15.02
C GLU A 104 8.33 3.10 -14.13
N SER A 105 7.78 4.15 -14.74
CA SER A 105 7.15 5.26 -14.00
C SER A 105 5.87 4.83 -13.28
N PHE A 106 5.03 4.01 -13.93
CA PHE A 106 3.83 3.44 -13.30
C PHE A 106 4.20 2.61 -12.08
N LYS A 107 5.19 1.72 -12.21
CA LYS A 107 5.70 0.91 -11.08
C LYS A 107 6.21 1.79 -9.94
N TYR A 108 6.96 2.85 -10.27
CA TYR A 108 7.46 3.82 -9.30
C TYR A 108 6.31 4.50 -8.54
N TYR A 109 5.29 4.99 -9.24
CA TYR A 109 4.15 5.66 -8.61
C TYR A 109 3.26 4.74 -7.77
N VAL A 110 3.13 3.45 -8.15
CA VAL A 110 2.44 2.45 -7.33
C VAL A 110 3.17 2.24 -6.01
N ILE A 111 4.49 2.04 -6.05
CA ILE A 111 5.30 1.79 -4.85
C ILE A 111 5.38 3.02 -3.94
N LYS A 112 5.38 4.22 -4.54
CA LYS A 112 5.37 5.50 -3.82
C LYS A 112 3.98 5.95 -3.36
N GLU A 113 2.95 5.13 -3.57
CA GLU A 113 1.56 5.44 -3.21
C GLU A 113 1.01 6.74 -3.84
N LYS A 114 1.55 7.14 -5.00
CA LYS A 114 1.16 8.37 -5.73
C LYS A 114 0.03 8.16 -6.73
N MET A 115 -0.31 6.91 -7.02
CA MET A 115 -1.32 6.58 -8.04
C MET A 115 -2.72 7.12 -7.72
N GLU A 116 -3.09 7.29 -6.44
CA GLU A 116 -4.38 7.86 -6.07
C GLU A 116 -4.55 9.27 -6.67
N GLY A 117 -3.59 10.16 -6.44
CA GLY A 117 -3.63 11.52 -7.00
C GLY A 117 -3.65 11.54 -8.53
N ILE A 118 -2.81 10.72 -9.17
CA ILE A 118 -2.74 10.61 -10.63
C ILE A 118 -4.09 10.13 -11.21
N THR A 119 -4.70 9.12 -10.60
CA THR A 119 -5.97 8.57 -11.09
C THR A 119 -7.15 9.50 -10.84
N THR A 120 -7.17 10.24 -9.72
CA THR A 120 -8.15 11.32 -9.51
C THR A 120 -8.02 12.39 -10.58
N HIS A 121 -6.79 12.82 -10.88
CA HIS A 121 -6.57 13.82 -11.94
C HIS A 121 -6.98 13.28 -13.32
N ALA A 122 -6.67 12.02 -13.63
CA ALA A 122 -7.10 11.35 -14.85
C ALA A 122 -8.63 11.32 -14.99
N GLN A 123 -9.36 11.10 -13.89
CA GLN A 123 -10.83 11.17 -13.88
C GLN A 123 -11.34 12.57 -14.22
N GLU A 124 -10.72 13.62 -13.68
CA GLU A 124 -11.09 15.01 -14.01
C GLU A 124 -10.84 15.33 -15.49
N ILE A 125 -9.71 14.87 -16.04
CA ILE A 125 -9.40 15.00 -17.47
C ILE A 125 -10.44 14.23 -18.30
N LEU A 126 -10.76 13.01 -17.91
CA LEU A 126 -11.75 12.18 -18.60
C LEU A 126 -13.13 12.85 -18.63
N LEU A 127 -13.58 13.42 -17.51
CA LEU A 127 -14.86 14.15 -17.43
C LEU A 127 -14.89 15.40 -18.33
N LYS A 128 -13.76 16.09 -18.48
CA LYS A 128 -13.63 17.23 -19.42
C LYS A 128 -13.68 16.78 -20.88
N LYS A 129 -13.03 15.65 -21.20
CA LYS A 129 -12.96 15.10 -22.57
C LYS A 129 -14.25 14.40 -23.00
N ASP A 130 -14.90 13.69 -22.09
CA ASP A 130 -16.19 13.03 -22.31
C ASP A 130 -17.16 13.30 -21.15
N PRO A 131 -17.97 14.37 -21.24
CA PRO A 131 -18.96 14.71 -20.22
C PRO A 131 -20.03 13.62 -20.01
N LYS A 132 -20.23 12.71 -20.98
CA LYS A 132 -21.19 11.59 -20.83
C LYS A 132 -20.66 10.53 -19.88
N ALA A 133 -19.35 10.45 -19.67
CA ALA A 133 -18.73 9.58 -18.68
C ALA A 133 -19.14 9.95 -17.24
N GLU A 134 -19.57 11.20 -16.99
CA GLU A 134 -20.02 11.65 -15.67
C GLU A 134 -21.21 10.84 -15.14
N GLN A 135 -22.17 10.53 -16.02
CA GLN A 135 -23.33 9.73 -15.64
C GLN A 135 -22.92 8.29 -15.31
N TYR A 136 -22.01 7.70 -16.08
CA TYR A 136 -21.50 6.35 -15.86
C TYR A 136 -20.70 6.23 -14.54
N ILE A 137 -19.85 7.22 -14.25
CA ILE A 137 -19.08 7.27 -12.99
C ILE A 137 -20.03 7.43 -11.79
N LYS A 138 -21.04 8.30 -11.90
CA LYS A 138 -22.05 8.51 -10.83
C LYS A 138 -22.91 7.26 -10.62
N GLU A 139 -23.29 6.54 -11.67
CA GLU A 139 -24.05 5.28 -11.57
C GLU A 139 -23.22 4.16 -10.95
N LYS A 140 -21.95 4.00 -11.36
CA LYS A 140 -21.02 3.06 -10.74
C LYS A 140 -20.77 3.40 -9.27
N ALA A 141 -20.54 4.66 -8.93
CA ALA A 141 -20.34 5.10 -7.54
C ALA A 141 -21.57 4.81 -6.66
N LYS A 142 -22.79 4.94 -7.21
CA LYS A 142 -24.03 4.61 -6.50
C LYS A 142 -24.27 3.09 -6.36
N GLN A 143 -23.83 2.28 -7.31
CA GLN A 143 -23.89 0.82 -7.22
C GLN A 143 -22.83 0.25 -6.25
N ASN A 144 -21.73 0.97 -6.05
CA ASN A 144 -20.58 0.56 -5.24
C ASN A 144 -20.76 0.74 -3.71
N GLY A 145 -21.97 0.56 -3.18
CA GLY A 145 -22.21 0.43 -1.73
C GLY A 145 -21.50 -0.78 -1.10
N VAL A 146 -20.94 -1.69 -1.91
CA VAL A 146 -20.02 -2.75 -1.54
C VAL A 146 -19.12 -3.03 -2.76
N VAL A 147 -17.85 -2.62 -2.75
CA VAL A 147 -16.86 -3.18 -3.70
C VAL A 147 -15.58 -3.54 -2.93
N PRO A 148 -15.11 -4.79 -3.04
CA PRO A 148 -13.79 -5.16 -2.54
C PRO A 148 -12.71 -4.48 -3.38
N PRO A 149 -11.55 -4.13 -2.80
CA PRO A 149 -10.53 -3.34 -3.47
C PRO A 149 -10.07 -3.99 -4.78
N MET A 150 -9.97 -3.19 -5.84
CA MET A 150 -9.28 -3.57 -7.08
C MET A 150 -7.77 -3.53 -6.90
N VAL A 151 -7.27 -4.27 -5.92
CA VAL A 151 -5.90 -4.81 -5.87
C VAL A 151 -6.00 -6.08 -5.02
N ARG A 152 -5.71 -7.23 -5.63
CA ARG A 152 -5.20 -8.39 -4.89
C ARG A 152 -3.74 -8.53 -5.24
#